data_AF-A0A101FPR4-F1
#
_entry.id   AF-A0A101FPR4-F1
#
_cell.length_a   1.000
_cell.length_b   1.000
_cell.length_c   1.000
_cell.angle_alpha   90.00
_cell.angle_beta   90.00
_cell.angle_gamma   90.00
#
_symmetry.space_group_name_H-M   'P 1'
#
loop_
_entity.id
_entity.type
_entity.pdbx_description
1 polymer ?
#
loop_
_entity_poly.entity_id
_entity_poly.type
_entity_poly.pdbx_seq_one_letter_code
_entity_poly.pdbx_strand_id
1 'polypeptide(L)'
;MQFNFACRKGLPCFTQCCQDVNIFLSPYDVVRMKNRLGISSEEFLEAYTTILVHKDSGVPVVRLNMVGEERKCPFITSEGCSIYPDRPWACRMAPVDVDDAGNLKFMLDRTQCLGLNEPTAWTLETWMADQGLDVYPEVEAAFNDIMSSTALKEKYVLNPELTEMFLMAAYNVDRFRRFVFESGFFKVFDIPAATVEAVRTDDVELLKLGFQWLKFGLLDRNALKIREEAIEARKADAVKGTKAPR
;
A
#
# COMPACT_ATOMS: atom_id res chain seq x y z
N MET A 1 7.88 -14.70 22.56
CA MET A 1 7.34 -16.00 22.08
C MET A 1 8.27 -16.52 20.98
N GLN A 2 8.55 -17.82 20.94
CA GLN A 2 9.38 -18.45 19.91
C GLN A 2 8.54 -19.45 19.10
N PHE A 3 8.90 -19.64 17.84
CA PHE A 3 8.29 -20.66 16.97
C PHE A 3 9.34 -21.22 16.00
N ASN A 4 9.07 -22.39 15.44
CA ASN A 4 9.94 -22.95 14.41
C ASN A 4 9.27 -22.87 13.05
N PHE A 5 10.03 -22.49 12.01
CA PHE A 5 9.54 -22.41 10.66
C PHE A 5 10.64 -22.39 9.60
N ALA A 6 10.48 -23.16 8.53
CA ALA A 6 11.20 -22.94 7.28
C ALA A 6 10.35 -23.39 6.09
N CYS A 7 10.12 -22.50 5.12
CA CYS A 7 9.51 -22.86 3.84
C CYS A 7 10.60 -23.08 2.80
N ARG A 8 10.69 -24.28 2.22
CA ARG A 8 11.67 -24.60 1.18
C ARG A 8 11.13 -25.57 0.13
N LYS A 9 11.76 -25.56 -1.04
CA LYS A 9 11.57 -26.59 -2.06
C LYS A 9 11.88 -27.96 -1.46
N GLY A 10 11.01 -28.94 -1.73
CA GLY A 10 11.11 -30.30 -1.20
C GLY A 10 10.15 -30.61 -0.06
N LEU A 11 9.53 -29.61 0.57
CA LEU A 11 8.39 -29.87 1.45
C LEU A 11 7.16 -30.33 0.62
N PRO A 12 6.39 -31.34 1.07
CA PRO A 12 5.18 -31.76 0.36
C PRO A 12 4.14 -30.64 0.19
N CYS A 13 4.10 -29.69 1.13
CA CYS A 13 3.21 -28.52 1.07
C CYS A 13 3.79 -27.33 0.28
N PHE A 14 4.98 -27.45 -0.33
CA PHE A 14 5.62 -26.35 -1.04
C PHE A 14 4.68 -25.83 -2.14
N THR A 15 4.54 -24.51 -2.24
CA THR A 15 3.63 -23.77 -3.12
C THR A 15 2.12 -23.97 -2.90
N GLN A 16 1.67 -24.84 -2.00
CA GLN A 16 0.24 -25.09 -1.79
C GLN A 16 -0.51 -23.90 -1.18
N CYS A 17 0.17 -23.04 -0.42
CA CYS A 17 -0.41 -21.78 0.08
C CYS A 17 -0.47 -20.66 -0.98
N CYS A 18 0.14 -20.86 -2.16
CA CYS A 18 0.20 -19.88 -3.24
C CYS A 18 -0.96 -20.03 -4.24
N GLN A 19 -2.13 -20.48 -3.78
CA GLN A 19 -3.34 -20.64 -4.58
C GLN A 19 -4.58 -20.53 -3.69
N ASP A 20 -5.70 -20.12 -4.28
CA ASP A 20 -6.99 -19.97 -3.59
C ASP A 20 -6.93 -19.18 -2.27
N VAL A 21 -6.24 -18.03 -2.31
CA VAL A 21 -6.14 -17.13 -1.15
C VAL A 21 -6.52 -15.71 -1.54
N ASN A 22 -7.03 -14.94 -0.58
CA ASN A 22 -7.29 -13.51 -0.75
C ASN A 22 -6.07 -12.73 -0.24
N ILE A 23 -5.34 -12.09 -1.16
CA ILE A 23 -4.21 -11.23 -0.82
C ILE A 23 -4.61 -9.79 -1.14
N PHE A 24 -4.84 -9.00 -0.09
CA PHE A 24 -4.97 -7.55 -0.21
C PHE A 24 -3.58 -6.93 -0.17
N LEU A 25 -3.30 -6.08 -1.14
CA LEU A 25 -2.01 -5.42 -1.27
C LEU A 25 -2.05 -4.10 -0.53
N SER A 26 -1.02 -3.88 0.27
CA SER A 26 -0.76 -2.54 0.76
C SER A 26 -0.28 -1.64 -0.39
N PRO A 27 -0.42 -0.32 -0.28
CA PRO A 27 0.25 0.63 -1.16
C PRO A 27 1.74 0.34 -1.40
N TYR A 28 2.48 0.02 -0.34
CA TYR A 28 3.91 -0.28 -0.46
C TYR A 28 4.15 -1.61 -1.18
N ASP A 29 3.30 -2.62 -0.98
CA ASP A 29 3.37 -3.87 -1.74
C ASP A 29 3.27 -3.61 -3.25
N VAL A 30 2.36 -2.72 -3.69
CA VAL A 30 2.22 -2.36 -5.10
C VAL A 30 3.52 -1.75 -5.65
N VAL A 31 4.14 -0.80 -4.93
CA VAL A 31 5.42 -0.20 -5.33
C VAL A 31 6.52 -1.25 -5.44
N ARG A 32 6.63 -2.16 -4.48
CA ARG A 32 7.64 -3.22 -4.50
C ARG A 32 7.45 -4.18 -5.67
N MET A 33 6.21 -4.65 -5.85
CA MET A 33 5.90 -5.65 -6.86
C MET A 33 6.03 -5.09 -8.28
N LYS A 34 5.53 -3.87 -8.54
CA LYS A 34 5.67 -3.24 -9.87
C LYS A 34 7.14 -2.98 -10.23
N ASN A 35 7.95 -2.54 -9.26
CA ASN A 35 9.39 -2.33 -9.45
C ASN A 35 10.14 -3.64 -9.70
N ARG A 36 9.78 -4.72 -8.99
CA ARG A 36 10.34 -6.05 -9.23
C ARG A 36 10.03 -6.57 -10.64
N LEU A 37 8.86 -6.25 -11.17
CA LEU A 37 8.42 -6.64 -12.51
C LEU A 37 8.94 -5.70 -13.60
N GLY A 38 9.43 -4.51 -13.24
CA GLY A 38 9.90 -3.50 -14.19
C GLY A 38 8.78 -2.87 -15.00
N ILE A 39 7.58 -2.77 -14.43
CA ILE A 39 6.39 -2.19 -15.08
C ILE A 39 5.87 -1.01 -14.26
N SER A 40 5.02 -0.18 -14.88
CA SER A 40 4.35 0.93 -14.19
C SER A 40 3.29 0.42 -13.20
N SER A 41 2.91 1.27 -12.24
CA SER A 41 1.77 1.01 -11.35
C SER A 41 0.47 0.79 -12.12
N GLU A 42 0.27 1.52 -13.21
CA GLU A 42 -0.92 1.39 -14.06
C GLU A 42 -0.99 0.00 -14.70
N GLU A 43 0.08 -0.44 -15.36
CA GLU A 43 0.18 -1.80 -15.92
C GLU A 43 0.04 -2.88 -14.85
N PHE A 44 0.65 -2.69 -13.67
CA PHE A 44 0.55 -3.65 -12.58
C PHE A 44 -0.88 -3.78 -12.06
N LEU A 45 -1.54 -2.65 -11.78
CA LEU A 45 -2.90 -2.64 -11.25
C LEU A 45 -3.87 -3.27 -12.25
N GLU A 46 -3.76 -2.96 -13.53
CA GLU A 46 -4.60 -3.51 -14.59
C GLU A 46 -4.39 -5.02 -14.81
N ALA A 47 -3.12 -5.46 -14.90
CA ALA A 47 -2.82 -6.84 -15.25
C ALA A 47 -2.99 -7.81 -14.07
N TYR A 48 -2.70 -7.37 -12.84
CA TYR A 48 -2.56 -8.28 -11.70
C TYR A 48 -3.57 -8.06 -10.58
N THR A 49 -4.40 -7.01 -10.61
CA THR A 49 -5.23 -6.69 -9.44
C THR A 49 -6.71 -6.48 -9.76
N THR A 50 -7.54 -6.55 -8.73
CA THR A 50 -8.92 -6.08 -8.74
C THR A 50 -9.07 -5.04 -7.64
N ILE A 51 -9.61 -3.88 -8.00
CA ILE A 51 -10.01 -2.85 -7.03
C ILE A 51 -11.41 -3.19 -6.52
N LEU A 52 -11.55 -3.31 -5.20
CA LEU A 52 -12.81 -3.55 -4.53
C LEU A 52 -13.16 -2.34 -3.67
N VAL A 53 -14.36 -1.79 -3.83
CA VAL A 53 -14.84 -0.67 -3.01
C VAL A 53 -15.75 -1.22 -1.92
N HIS A 54 -15.39 -0.99 -0.66
CA HIS A 54 -16.21 -1.43 0.46
C HIS A 54 -17.55 -0.69 0.45
N LYS A 55 -18.66 -1.44 0.46
CA LYS A 55 -20.01 -0.88 0.24
C LYS A 55 -20.41 0.19 1.25
N ASP A 56 -20.03 0.01 2.51
CA ASP A 56 -20.48 0.91 3.59
C ASP A 56 -19.51 2.07 3.83
N SER A 57 -18.22 1.89 3.53
CA SER A 57 -17.20 2.91 3.82
C SER A 57 -16.74 3.65 2.57
N GLY A 58 -17.03 3.14 1.37
CA GLY A 58 -16.54 3.69 0.09
C GLY A 58 -15.02 3.56 -0.11
N VAL A 59 -14.30 2.97 0.85
CA VAL A 59 -12.84 2.87 0.79
C VAL A 59 -12.44 1.79 -0.21
N PRO A 60 -11.59 2.12 -1.21
CA PRO A 60 -11.08 1.14 -2.14
C PRO A 60 -9.93 0.33 -1.53
N VAL A 61 -9.93 -0.97 -1.79
CA VAL A 61 -8.83 -1.90 -1.48
C VAL A 61 -8.38 -2.61 -2.74
N VAL A 62 -7.08 -2.88 -2.84
CA VAL A 62 -6.49 -3.57 -3.99
C VAL A 62 -6.25 -5.03 -3.63
N ARG A 63 -6.82 -5.95 -4.40
CA ARG A 63 -6.63 -7.40 -4.21
C ARG A 63 -5.83 -7.97 -5.38
N LEU A 64 -4.83 -8.80 -5.10
CA LEU A 64 -4.11 -9.56 -6.12
C LEU A 64 -5.04 -10.61 -6.76
N ASN A 65 -5.00 -10.70 -8.10
CA ASN A 65 -5.79 -11.65 -8.85
C ASN A 65 -5.13 -13.02 -8.88
N MET A 66 -5.92 -14.04 -8.58
CA MET A 66 -5.54 -15.43 -8.78
C MET A 66 -5.98 -15.89 -10.17
N VAL A 67 -5.17 -16.75 -10.81
CA VAL A 67 -5.33 -17.13 -12.22
C VAL A 67 -5.63 -18.62 -12.40
N GLY A 68 -6.37 -18.95 -13.47
CA GLY A 68 -6.73 -20.32 -13.84
C GLY A 68 -7.78 -20.96 -12.91
N GLU A 69 -8.17 -22.20 -13.24
CA GLU A 69 -9.20 -22.95 -12.49
C GLU A 69 -8.78 -23.23 -11.05
N GLU A 70 -7.50 -23.54 -10.83
CA GLU A 70 -6.92 -23.78 -9.51
C GLU A 70 -6.67 -22.49 -8.71
N ARG A 71 -6.98 -21.31 -9.29
CA ARG A 71 -6.79 -20.00 -8.66
C ARG A 71 -5.37 -19.82 -8.09
N LYS A 72 -4.35 -20.07 -8.91
CA LYS A 72 -2.94 -19.91 -8.51
C LYS A 72 -2.51 -18.46 -8.49
N CYS A 73 -1.53 -18.14 -7.63
CA CYS A 73 -0.83 -16.86 -7.67
C CYS A 73 -0.10 -16.72 -9.03
N PRO A 74 -0.22 -15.58 -9.73
CA PRO A 74 0.38 -15.42 -11.07
C PRO A 74 1.91 -15.45 -11.07
N PHE A 75 2.54 -15.32 -9.89
CA PHE A 75 3.99 -15.33 -9.74
C PHE A 75 4.54 -16.71 -9.32
N ILE A 76 3.69 -17.72 -9.17
CA ILE A 76 4.15 -19.07 -8.82
C ILE A 76 4.67 -19.79 -10.06
N THR A 77 5.82 -20.43 -9.93
CA THR A 77 6.44 -21.28 -10.95
C THR A 77 6.74 -22.66 -10.34
N SER A 78 7.19 -23.60 -11.16
CA SER A 78 7.69 -24.91 -10.67
C SER A 78 8.86 -24.78 -9.69
N GLU A 79 9.60 -23.66 -9.76
CA GLU A 79 10.75 -23.36 -8.89
C GLU A 79 10.37 -22.54 -7.66
N GLY A 80 9.09 -22.17 -7.50
CA GLY A 80 8.60 -21.30 -6.44
C GLY A 80 8.21 -19.91 -6.95
N CYS A 81 8.11 -18.94 -6.04
CA CYS A 81 7.64 -17.60 -6.37
C CYS A 81 8.73 -16.80 -7.11
N SER A 82 8.44 -16.33 -8.33
CA SER A 82 9.39 -15.57 -9.16
C SER A 82 9.75 -14.18 -8.59
N ILE A 83 8.87 -13.64 -7.76
CA ILE A 83 9.05 -12.36 -7.06
C ILE A 83 9.33 -12.56 -5.56
N TYR A 84 9.82 -13.73 -5.14
CA TYR A 84 9.97 -14.06 -3.71
C TYR A 84 10.59 -12.94 -2.85
N PRO A 85 11.69 -12.26 -3.26
CA PRO A 85 12.28 -11.16 -2.48
C PRO A 85 11.37 -9.95 -2.29
N ASP A 86 10.38 -9.76 -3.16
CA ASP A 86 9.44 -8.62 -3.24
C ASP A 86 7.97 -9.05 -3.15
N ARG A 87 7.73 -10.23 -2.57
CA ARG A 87 6.39 -10.71 -2.22
C ARG A 87 5.68 -9.72 -1.27
N PRO A 88 4.34 -9.65 -1.29
CA PRO A 88 3.59 -8.70 -0.47
C PRO A 88 3.65 -9.05 1.02
N TRP A 89 3.29 -8.09 1.87
CA TRP A 89 3.29 -8.21 3.34
C TRP A 89 2.59 -9.47 3.82
N ALA A 90 1.41 -9.78 3.29
CA ALA A 90 0.64 -10.97 3.68
C ALA A 90 1.42 -12.28 3.45
N CYS A 91 2.20 -12.36 2.36
CA CYS A 91 3.04 -13.51 2.06
C CYS A 91 4.35 -13.55 2.89
N ARG A 92 4.80 -12.42 3.43
CA ARG A 92 5.96 -12.34 4.34
C ARG A 92 5.59 -12.76 5.75
N MET A 93 4.39 -12.39 6.19
CA MET A 93 3.91 -12.75 7.51
C MET A 93 3.60 -14.25 7.59
N ALA A 94 3.06 -14.85 6.53
CA ALA A 94 2.75 -16.28 6.51
C ALA A 94 3.94 -17.17 6.95
N PRO A 95 3.71 -18.13 7.87
CA PRO A 95 2.43 -18.65 8.34
C PRO A 95 1.91 -17.98 9.63
N VAL A 96 2.55 -16.90 10.08
CA VAL A 96 2.26 -16.24 11.35
C VAL A 96 1.56 -14.91 11.16
N ASP A 97 0.91 -14.45 12.22
CA ASP A 97 0.24 -13.16 12.32
C ASP A 97 0.37 -12.64 13.75
N VAL A 98 -0.09 -11.42 13.99
CA VAL A 98 -0.08 -10.78 15.31
C VAL A 98 -1.50 -10.33 15.65
N ASP A 99 -1.99 -10.71 16.83
CA ASP A 99 -3.30 -10.23 17.30
C ASP A 99 -3.25 -8.77 17.81
N ASP A 100 -4.42 -8.21 18.13
CA ASP A 100 -4.54 -6.82 18.60
C ASP A 100 -3.74 -6.55 19.91
N ALA A 101 -3.41 -7.60 20.66
CA ALA A 101 -2.62 -7.52 21.89
C ALA A 101 -1.12 -7.74 21.64
N GLY A 102 -0.69 -7.89 20.39
CA GLY A 102 0.71 -8.10 20.03
C GLY A 102 1.17 -9.56 20.14
N ASN A 103 0.26 -10.52 20.34
CA ASN A 103 0.62 -11.93 20.48
C ASN A 103 0.70 -12.61 19.13
N LEU A 104 1.72 -13.46 18.97
CA LEU A 104 1.91 -14.29 17.79
C LEU A 104 0.75 -15.30 17.65
N LYS A 105 0.15 -15.33 16.46
CA LYS A 105 -0.88 -16.26 16.04
C LYS A 105 -0.40 -17.04 14.80
N PHE A 106 -0.88 -18.27 14.62
CA PHE A 106 -0.65 -19.03 13.40
C PHE A 106 -1.89 -18.98 12.50
N MET A 107 -1.71 -18.59 11.25
CA MET A 107 -2.77 -18.57 10.23
C MET A 107 -3.04 -19.96 9.65
N LEU A 108 -2.04 -20.84 9.71
CA LEU A 108 -2.08 -22.21 9.20
C LEU A 108 -1.61 -23.15 10.31
N ASP A 109 -2.23 -24.32 10.42
CA ASP A 109 -1.76 -25.33 11.36
C ASP A 109 -0.56 -26.13 10.79
N ARG A 110 0.04 -26.96 11.65
CA ARG A 110 1.21 -27.79 11.32
C ARG A 110 0.95 -28.89 10.29
N THR A 111 -0.31 -29.21 10.02
CA THR A 111 -0.72 -30.20 9.01
C THR A 111 -0.89 -29.55 7.64
N GLN A 112 -1.32 -28.29 7.61
CA GLN A 112 -1.44 -27.49 6.40
C GLN A 112 -0.08 -26.91 5.97
N CYS A 113 0.69 -26.41 6.95
CA CYS A 113 2.00 -25.80 6.73
C CYS A 113 3.09 -26.66 7.38
N LEU A 114 3.60 -27.63 6.63
CA LEU A 114 4.63 -28.56 7.10
C LEU A 114 5.95 -27.86 7.47
N GLY A 115 6.18 -26.65 6.94
CA GLY A 115 7.32 -25.82 7.31
C GLY A 115 7.35 -25.46 8.81
N LEU A 116 6.21 -25.49 9.51
CA LEU A 116 6.15 -25.28 10.97
C LEU A 116 6.81 -26.42 11.76
N ASN A 117 7.05 -27.57 11.14
CA ASN A 117 7.70 -28.73 11.75
C ASN A 117 9.22 -28.76 11.52
N GLU A 118 9.74 -27.79 10.78
CA GLU A 118 11.17 -27.64 10.55
C GLU A 118 11.90 -27.11 11.79
N PRO A 119 13.22 -27.33 11.94
CA PRO A 119 13.93 -27.02 13.18
C PRO A 119 14.38 -25.55 13.31
N THR A 120 14.28 -24.75 12.25
CA THR A 120 14.73 -23.34 12.26
C THR A 120 13.87 -22.52 13.22
N ALA A 121 14.46 -22.02 14.30
CA ALA A 121 13.78 -21.27 15.34
C ALA A 121 13.78 -19.76 15.06
N TRP A 122 12.67 -19.10 15.40
CA TRP A 122 12.43 -17.68 15.22
C TRP A 122 11.80 -17.06 16.48
N THR A 123 12.15 -15.80 16.73
CA THR A 123 11.27 -14.85 17.44
C THR A 123 10.51 -14.03 16.41
N LEU A 124 9.39 -13.41 16.82
CA LEU A 124 8.65 -12.49 15.94
C LEU A 124 9.55 -11.37 15.39
N GLU A 125 10.39 -10.78 16.24
CA GLU A 125 11.36 -9.75 15.85
C GLU A 125 12.34 -10.25 14.78
N THR A 126 13.02 -11.38 15.01
CA THR A 126 13.98 -11.94 14.05
C THR A 126 13.31 -12.39 12.76
N TRP A 127 12.04 -12.83 12.83
CA TRP A 127 11.25 -13.17 11.66
C TRP A 127 10.93 -11.91 10.84
N MET A 128 10.43 -10.85 11.47
CA MET A 128 10.11 -9.60 10.78
C MET A 128 11.35 -9.02 10.09
N ALA A 129 12.49 -9.03 10.77
CA ALA A 129 13.77 -8.60 10.20
C ALA A 129 14.20 -9.45 9.00
N ASP A 130 14.18 -10.79 9.12
CA ASP A 130 14.52 -11.72 8.04
C ASP A 130 13.58 -11.56 6.83
N GLN A 131 12.30 -11.35 7.10
CA GLN A 131 11.29 -11.14 6.07
C GLN A 131 11.31 -9.73 5.47
N GLY A 132 12.18 -8.82 5.94
CA GLY A 132 12.29 -7.45 5.44
C GLY A 132 11.02 -6.61 5.70
N LEU A 133 10.40 -6.81 6.86
CA LEU A 133 9.18 -6.14 7.28
C LEU A 133 9.42 -4.87 8.11
N ASP A 134 10.64 -4.66 8.62
CA ASP A 134 10.99 -3.53 9.50
C ASP A 134 10.74 -2.16 8.87
N VAL A 135 10.75 -2.07 7.54
CA VAL A 135 10.50 -0.83 6.79
C VAL A 135 9.03 -0.48 6.64
N TYR A 136 8.11 -1.44 6.77
CA TYR A 136 6.68 -1.22 6.53
C TYR A 136 6.06 -0.20 7.52
N PRO A 137 6.31 -0.30 8.85
CA PRO A 137 5.75 0.67 9.80
C PRO A 137 6.11 2.11 9.48
N GLU A 138 7.35 2.38 9.03
CA GLU A 138 7.78 3.72 8.66
C GLU A 138 7.11 4.18 7.35
N VAL A 139 7.17 3.36 6.30
CA VAL A 139 6.65 3.71 4.98
C VAL A 139 5.14 3.93 5.01
N GLU A 140 4.41 3.10 5.77
CA GLU A 140 2.95 3.11 5.78
C GLU A 140 2.33 3.85 6.97
N ALA A 141 3.12 4.49 7.83
CA ALA A 141 2.63 5.18 9.03
C ALA A 141 1.45 6.11 8.73
N ALA A 142 1.61 7.03 7.77
CA ALA A 142 0.57 7.98 7.39
C ALA A 142 -0.64 7.31 6.73
N PHE A 143 -0.43 6.21 6.00
CA PHE A 143 -1.53 5.43 5.42
C PHE A 143 -2.35 4.73 6.51
N ASN A 144 -1.69 4.15 7.51
CA ASN A 144 -2.34 3.48 8.64
C ASN A 144 -3.14 4.48 9.50
N ASP A 145 -2.63 5.70 9.70
CA ASP A 145 -3.40 6.79 10.32
C ASP A 145 -4.69 7.10 9.55
N ILE A 146 -4.62 7.12 8.21
CA ILE A 146 -5.78 7.37 7.35
C ILE A 146 -6.79 6.23 7.51
N MET A 147 -6.35 4.99 7.36
CA MET A 147 -7.19 3.80 7.37
C MET A 147 -7.85 3.52 8.72
N SER A 148 -7.22 3.92 9.82
CA SER A 148 -7.78 3.78 11.18
C SER A 148 -8.75 4.91 11.58
N SER A 149 -8.84 5.97 10.79
CA SER A 149 -9.68 7.13 11.13
C SER A 149 -11.17 6.93 10.83
N THR A 150 -12.02 7.47 11.71
CA THR A 150 -13.48 7.50 11.49
C THR A 150 -13.88 8.47 10.37
N ALA A 151 -13.17 9.59 10.26
CA ALA A 151 -13.40 10.63 9.24
C ALA A 151 -13.22 10.13 7.81
N LEU A 152 -12.39 9.09 7.59
CA LEU A 152 -12.30 8.42 6.29
C LEU A 152 -13.67 7.90 5.84
N LYS A 153 -14.39 7.17 6.71
CA LYS A 153 -15.68 6.57 6.36
C LYS A 153 -16.74 7.62 6.02
N GLU A 154 -16.79 8.72 6.78
CA GLU A 154 -17.76 9.79 6.57
C GLU A 154 -17.58 10.52 5.24
N LYS A 155 -16.32 10.72 4.81
CA LYS A 155 -16.01 11.44 3.57
C LYS A 155 -16.21 10.59 2.32
N TYR A 156 -16.05 9.27 2.42
CA TYR A 156 -16.01 8.39 1.26
C TYR A 156 -17.36 7.85 0.80
N VAL A 157 -18.46 8.10 1.53
CA VAL A 157 -19.79 7.60 1.20
C VAL A 157 -20.11 7.84 -0.28
N LEU A 158 -19.83 6.81 -1.09
CA LEU A 158 -19.94 6.72 -2.53
C LEU A 158 -19.49 7.98 -3.31
N ASN A 159 -18.34 8.57 -2.97
CA ASN A 159 -17.77 9.71 -3.71
C ASN A 159 -16.69 9.25 -4.72
N PRO A 160 -16.97 9.22 -6.04
CA PRO A 160 -16.03 8.69 -7.04
C PRO A 160 -14.76 9.55 -7.19
N GLU A 161 -14.86 10.87 -7.01
CA GLU A 161 -13.70 11.76 -7.12
C GLU A 161 -12.69 11.49 -6.01
N LEU A 162 -13.17 11.31 -4.77
CA LEU A 162 -12.30 10.95 -3.65
C LEU A 162 -11.69 9.55 -3.81
N THR A 163 -12.46 8.59 -4.33
CA THR A 163 -11.95 7.25 -4.66
C THR A 163 -10.82 7.31 -5.69
N GLU A 164 -10.99 8.08 -6.77
CA GLU A 164 -9.94 8.27 -7.79
C GLU A 164 -8.68 8.94 -7.23
N MET A 165 -8.85 10.00 -6.44
CA MET A 165 -7.74 10.69 -5.78
C MET A 165 -6.95 9.74 -4.86
N PHE A 166 -7.66 8.89 -4.12
CA PHE A 166 -7.05 7.89 -3.24
C PHE A 166 -6.29 6.84 -4.00
N LEU A 167 -6.92 6.22 -5.01
CA LEU A 167 -6.27 5.22 -5.86
C LEU A 167 -5.02 5.79 -6.53
N MET A 168 -5.10 7.02 -7.04
CA MET A 168 -3.96 7.71 -7.62
C MET A 168 -2.82 7.85 -6.61
N ALA A 169 -3.06 8.48 -5.45
CA ALA A 169 -1.98 8.81 -4.52
C ALA A 169 -1.47 7.62 -3.69
N ALA A 170 -2.30 6.60 -3.43
CA ALA A 170 -1.92 5.44 -2.64
C ALA A 170 -1.43 4.26 -3.49
N TYR A 171 -1.99 4.02 -4.68
CA TYR A 171 -1.70 2.80 -5.42
C TYR A 171 -1.08 3.03 -6.80
N ASN A 172 -1.30 4.20 -7.42
CA ASN A 172 -0.73 4.54 -8.73
C ASN A 172 0.31 5.67 -8.61
N VAL A 173 1.47 5.34 -8.02
CA VAL A 173 2.54 6.31 -7.78
C VAL A 173 3.04 6.95 -9.08
N ASP A 174 3.02 6.25 -10.22
CA ASP A 174 3.41 6.81 -11.50
C ASP A 174 2.43 7.90 -11.98
N ARG A 175 1.12 7.68 -11.83
CA ARG A 175 0.10 8.71 -12.11
C ARG A 175 0.19 9.86 -11.11
N PHE A 176 0.46 9.57 -9.83
CA PHE A 176 0.66 10.61 -8.82
C PHE A 176 1.92 11.45 -9.10
N ARG A 177 2.99 10.84 -9.59
CA ARG A 177 4.22 11.52 -10.04
C ARG A 177 3.89 12.57 -11.10
N ARG A 178 3.18 12.16 -12.16
CA ARG A 178 2.72 13.08 -13.22
C ARG A 178 1.88 14.21 -12.61
N PHE A 179 0.92 13.87 -11.75
CA PHE A 179 0.08 14.87 -11.09
C PHE A 179 0.89 15.92 -10.32
N VAL A 180 1.87 15.54 -9.51
CA VAL A 180 2.61 16.54 -8.70
C VAL A 180 3.54 17.41 -9.55
N PHE A 181 4.14 16.87 -10.62
CA PHE A 181 5.09 17.63 -11.45
C PHE A 181 4.45 18.41 -12.59
N GLU A 182 3.31 17.96 -13.11
CA GLU A 182 2.64 18.59 -14.25
C GLU A 182 1.51 19.54 -13.84
N SER A 183 1.12 19.53 -12.56
CA SER A 183 0.11 20.45 -12.02
C SER A 183 0.73 21.62 -11.24
N GLY A 184 -0.13 22.42 -10.60
CA GLY A 184 0.27 23.47 -9.66
C GLY A 184 0.69 22.96 -8.28
N PHE A 185 0.83 21.64 -8.06
CA PHE A 185 1.04 21.05 -6.72
C PHE A 185 2.14 21.76 -5.91
N PHE A 186 3.36 21.87 -6.46
CA PHE A 186 4.48 22.51 -5.77
C PHE A 186 4.38 24.04 -5.66
N LYS A 187 3.43 24.67 -6.38
CA LYS A 187 3.07 26.08 -6.19
C LYS A 187 2.06 26.28 -5.06
N VAL A 188 1.31 25.23 -4.70
CA VAL A 188 0.33 25.25 -3.61
C VAL A 188 0.97 24.80 -2.30
N PHE A 189 1.71 23.71 -2.31
CA PHE A 189 2.30 23.12 -1.10
C PHE A 189 3.76 23.54 -0.92
N ASP A 190 4.12 23.86 0.33
CA ASP A 190 5.47 24.18 0.76
C ASP A 190 6.23 22.88 1.05
N ILE A 191 6.78 22.30 -0.03
CA ILE A 191 7.55 21.06 0.02
C ILE A 191 9.06 21.39 -0.02
N PRO A 192 9.88 20.83 0.89
CA PRO A 192 11.33 21.05 0.88
C PRO A 192 11.97 20.64 -0.45
N ALA A 193 12.95 21.41 -0.92
CA ALA A 193 13.63 21.15 -2.19
C ALA A 193 14.25 19.75 -2.26
N ALA A 194 14.82 19.26 -1.14
CA ALA A 194 15.36 17.90 -1.05
C ALA A 194 14.28 16.83 -1.31
N THR A 195 13.07 17.02 -0.77
CA THR A 195 11.93 16.13 -1.03
C THR A 195 11.50 16.20 -2.49
N VAL A 196 11.40 17.41 -3.07
CA VAL A 196 11.04 17.57 -4.50
C VAL A 196 11.99 16.79 -5.40
N GLU A 197 13.30 16.82 -5.13
CA GLU A 197 14.28 16.07 -5.92
C GLU A 197 14.20 14.56 -5.65
N ALA A 198 14.04 14.13 -4.41
CA ALA A 198 13.89 12.71 -4.08
C ALA A 198 12.65 12.09 -4.78
N VAL A 199 11.50 12.77 -4.69
CA VAL A 199 10.26 12.30 -5.32
C VAL A 199 10.25 12.42 -6.83
N ARG A 200 11.37 12.75 -7.51
CA ARG A 200 11.49 12.60 -8.97
C ARG A 200 11.77 11.16 -9.41
N THR A 201 12.53 10.42 -8.61
CA THR A 201 13.03 9.08 -8.99
C THR A 201 12.84 8.03 -7.92
N ASP A 202 12.54 8.42 -6.68
CA ASP A 202 12.24 7.48 -5.60
C ASP A 202 10.72 7.29 -5.48
N ASP A 203 10.25 6.06 -5.69
CA ASP A 203 8.83 5.72 -5.55
C ASP A 203 8.38 5.64 -4.11
N VAL A 204 9.27 5.28 -3.18
CA VAL A 204 8.94 5.17 -1.76
C VAL A 204 8.76 6.56 -1.17
N GLU A 205 9.65 7.50 -1.49
CA GLU A 205 9.50 8.89 -1.06
C GLU A 205 8.29 9.56 -1.72
N LEU A 206 8.00 9.24 -2.99
CA LEU A 206 6.78 9.73 -3.65
C LEU A 206 5.52 9.15 -3.01
N LEU A 207 5.53 7.87 -2.64
CA LEU A 207 4.42 7.21 -1.95
C LEU A 207 4.15 7.86 -0.58
N LYS A 208 5.21 8.12 0.20
CA LYS A 208 5.11 8.87 1.48
C LYS A 208 4.49 10.25 1.28
N LEU A 209 4.89 11.00 0.23
CA LEU A 209 4.27 12.27 -0.12
C LEU A 209 2.79 12.11 -0.49
N GLY A 210 2.44 11.05 -1.22
CA GLY A 210 1.06 10.68 -1.55
C GLY A 210 0.20 10.49 -0.30
N PHE A 211 0.72 9.77 0.70
CA PHE A 211 0.02 9.60 1.97
C PHE A 211 -0.15 10.91 2.74
N GLN A 212 0.87 11.77 2.78
CA GLN A 212 0.73 13.09 3.41
C GLN A 212 -0.32 13.95 2.70
N TRP A 213 -0.37 13.89 1.37
CA TRP A 213 -1.38 14.60 0.59
C TRP A 213 -2.80 14.07 0.85
N LEU A 214 -2.96 12.75 0.94
CA LEU A 214 -4.25 12.16 1.33
C LEU A 214 -4.63 12.52 2.77
N LYS A 215 -3.68 12.47 3.72
CA LYS A 215 -3.90 12.88 5.11
C LYS A 215 -4.33 14.34 5.18
N PHE A 216 -3.72 15.22 4.39
CA PHE A 216 -4.14 16.61 4.25
C PHE A 216 -5.56 16.78 3.71
N GLY A 217 -5.92 16.00 2.69
CA GLY A 217 -7.26 16.01 2.09
C GLY A 217 -8.36 15.52 3.04
N LEU A 218 -8.05 14.45 3.77
CA LEU A 218 -9.03 13.62 4.44
C LEU A 218 -9.12 13.87 5.95
N LEU A 219 -8.01 14.16 6.62
CA LEU A 219 -7.98 14.19 8.09
C LEU A 219 -7.53 15.51 8.68
N ASP A 220 -6.34 15.98 8.30
CA ASP A 220 -5.66 17.06 8.99
C ASP A 220 -5.09 18.07 8.00
N ARG A 221 -5.66 19.28 7.96
CA ARG A 221 -5.20 20.37 7.09
C ARG A 221 -3.78 20.86 7.40
N ASN A 222 -3.16 20.40 8.49
CA ASN A 222 -1.77 20.69 8.82
C ASN A 222 -0.78 19.62 8.33
N ALA A 223 -1.26 18.48 7.81
CA ALA A 223 -0.39 17.41 7.31
C ALA A 223 0.48 17.85 6.11
N LEU A 224 0.05 18.88 5.37
CA LEU A 224 0.87 19.58 4.40
C LEU A 224 0.70 21.09 4.58
N LYS A 225 1.82 21.81 4.57
CA LYS A 225 1.82 23.27 4.63
C LYS A 225 1.47 23.85 3.26
N ILE A 226 0.50 24.76 3.22
CA ILE A 226 0.18 25.55 2.04
C ILE A 226 1.10 26.79 2.03
N ARG A 227 1.63 27.14 0.85
CA ARG A 227 2.39 28.38 0.63
C ARG A 227 1.50 29.60 0.87
N GLU A 228 2.06 30.64 1.49
CA GLU A 228 1.33 31.88 1.77
C GLU A 228 0.80 32.53 0.49
N GLU A 229 1.59 32.51 -0.58
CA GLU A 229 1.22 33.06 -1.88
C GLU A 229 0.00 32.36 -2.48
N ALA A 230 -0.14 31.05 -2.26
CA ALA A 230 -1.29 30.28 -2.72
C ALA A 230 -2.56 30.58 -1.91
N ILE A 231 -2.41 30.89 -0.62
CA ILE A 231 -3.51 31.35 0.25
C ILE A 231 -4.02 32.70 -0.23
N GLU A 232 -3.12 33.66 -0.47
CA GLU A 232 -3.47 35.00 -0.92
C GLU A 232 -4.09 35.00 -2.33
N ALA A 233 -3.59 34.17 -3.26
CA ALA A 233 -4.20 33.99 -4.57
C ALA A 233 -5.66 33.50 -4.47
N ARG A 234 -5.92 32.48 -3.62
CA ARG A 234 -7.28 31.98 -3.39
C ARG A 234 -8.22 33.01 -2.76
N LYS A 235 -7.74 33.81 -1.82
CA LYS A 235 -8.52 34.93 -1.24
C LYS A 235 -8.88 35.97 -2.31
N ALA A 236 -7.92 36.33 -3.16
CA ALA A 236 -8.14 37.28 -4.24
C ALA A 236 -9.16 36.76 -5.28
N ASP A 237 -9.13 35.47 -5.61
CA ASP A 237 -10.10 34.85 -6.53
C ASP A 237 -11.50 34.73 -5.92
N ALA A 238 -11.61 34.40 -4.62
CA ALA A 238 -12.89 34.39 -3.92
C ALA A 238 -13.56 35.78 -3.87
N VAL A 239 -12.75 36.84 -3.71
CA VAL A 239 -13.21 38.25 -3.75
C VAL A 239 -13.60 38.69 -5.17
N LYS A 240 -12.98 38.13 -6.21
CA LYS A 240 -13.37 38.39 -7.61
C LYS A 240 -14.64 37.63 -8.01
N GLY A 241 -14.82 36.41 -7.52
CA GLY A 241 -16.01 35.58 -7.77
C GLY A 241 -17.28 36.01 -7.01
N THR A 242 -17.16 36.87 -5.98
CA THR A 242 -18.30 37.44 -5.24
C THR A 242 -18.83 38.76 -5.83
N LYS A 243 -18.26 39.27 -6.93
CA LYS A 243 -18.89 40.36 -7.68
C LYS A 243 -20.08 39.80 -8.48
N ALA A 244 -21.27 40.02 -7.92
CA ALA A 244 -22.59 39.53 -8.34
C ALA A 244 -22.90 39.62 -9.85
N PRO A 245 -23.76 38.73 -10.38
CA PRO A 245 -24.31 38.88 -11.72
C PRO A 245 -25.12 40.18 -11.80
N ARG A 246 -24.92 40.93 -12.89
CA ARG A 246 -25.83 42.01 -13.30
C ARG A 246 -27.13 41.45 -13.83
#